data_AF-A0A4T0HB17-F1
#
_entry.id   AF-A0A4T0HB17-F1
#
_cell.length_a   1.000
_cell.length_b   1.000
_cell.length_c   1.000
_cell.angle_alpha   90.00
_cell.angle_beta   90.00
_cell.angle_gamma   90.00
#
_symmetry.space_group_name_H-M   'P 1'
#
loop_
_entity.id
_entity.type
_entity.pdbx_description
1 polymer ?
#
loop_
_entity_poly.entity_id
_entity_poly.type
_entity_poly.pdbx_seq_one_letter_code
_entity_poly.pdbx_strand_id
1 'polypeptide(L)'
;MVTLTKAHISDAIESLIEDYQDFNTSYAQEFDSFDELRSVVQHNIPALFKGVARNWEARRKWDDEYLSNSVQGDIEIATTPYGNADALVEVGDDVFFVEPLNQHISMGDFLQKLHNKKDDVVYLQSQNGNLAFDEFVKLGRDVPASIAQMEDIMGSKPDAVNVWMGGPESVTSLHHDPYENIYVVVRGTKTFNLFPPTEEYCLGFEKYRRGKYIRDASGKLIVEAQDEHVPWTPIDPCLSKEENIARVPQYKHSRCMTVTVNEGDALYLPSGWFHHVLQSGDPCIAINYWFDQSYQGEQYSMRQFYNRMIEVLHT
;
A
#
# COMPACT_ATOMS: atom_id res chain seq x y z
N MET A 1 -37.56 13.91 -7.96
CA MET A 1 -36.46 14.71 -8.56
C MET A 1 -35.11 14.31 -7.99
N VAL A 2 -34.89 14.33 -6.67
CA VAL A 2 -33.61 13.91 -6.04
C VAL A 2 -33.20 12.48 -6.42
N THR A 3 -34.10 11.50 -6.32
CA THR A 3 -33.83 10.10 -6.70
C THR A 3 -33.44 9.94 -8.17
N LEU A 4 -34.10 10.68 -9.07
CA LEU A 4 -33.79 10.66 -10.50
C LEU A 4 -32.41 11.28 -10.79
N THR A 5 -32.03 12.31 -10.02
CA THR A 5 -30.72 12.96 -10.15
C THR A 5 -29.60 12.01 -9.70
N LYS A 6 -29.77 11.33 -8.56
CA LYS A 6 -28.81 10.33 -8.07
C LYS A 6 -28.65 9.15 -9.03
N ALA A 7 -29.75 8.67 -9.62
CA ALA A 7 -29.69 7.61 -10.63
C ALA A 7 -28.84 8.03 -11.83
N HIS A 8 -29.08 9.22 -12.39
CA HIS A 8 -28.27 9.71 -13.52
C HIS A 8 -26.78 9.93 -13.15
N ILE A 9 -26.47 10.30 -11.90
CA ILE A 9 -25.09 10.40 -11.42
C ILE A 9 -24.45 9.00 -11.36
N SER A 10 -25.14 8.01 -10.80
CA SER A 10 -24.68 6.61 -10.78
C SER A 10 -24.41 6.11 -12.19
N ASP A 11 -25.37 6.27 -13.10
CA ASP A 11 -25.24 5.84 -14.50
C ASP A 11 -24.01 6.49 -15.17
N ALA A 12 -23.79 7.79 -14.95
CA ALA A 12 -22.64 8.51 -15.49
C ALA A 12 -21.30 8.03 -14.91
N ILE A 13 -21.26 7.68 -13.62
CA ILE A 13 -20.07 7.11 -12.97
C ILE A 13 -19.80 5.69 -13.49
N GLU A 14 -20.84 4.88 -13.62
CA GLU A 14 -20.74 3.53 -14.18
C GLU A 14 -20.21 3.57 -15.62
N SER A 15 -20.71 4.50 -16.46
CA SER A 15 -20.16 4.72 -17.81
C SER A 15 -18.70 5.20 -17.79
N LEU A 16 -18.30 6.08 -16.85
CA LEU A 16 -16.91 6.50 -16.70
C LEU A 16 -15.98 5.32 -16.38
N ILE A 17 -16.43 4.39 -15.52
CA ILE A 17 -15.69 3.18 -15.18
C ILE A 17 -15.57 2.27 -16.41
N GLU A 18 -16.66 2.05 -17.14
CA GLU A 18 -16.68 1.26 -18.38
C GLU A 18 -15.74 1.86 -19.44
N ASP A 19 -15.81 3.16 -19.69
CA ASP A 19 -14.92 3.86 -20.61
C ASP A 19 -13.45 3.68 -20.22
N TYR A 20 -13.11 3.85 -18.93
CA TYR A 20 -11.75 3.62 -18.46
C TYR A 20 -11.30 2.17 -18.70
N GLN A 21 -12.16 1.20 -18.40
CA GLN A 21 -11.85 -0.22 -18.54
C GLN A 21 -11.72 -0.67 -20.00
N ASP A 22 -12.45 -0.07 -20.94
CA ASP A 22 -12.40 -0.37 -22.37
C ASP A 22 -11.07 0.05 -23.02
N PHE A 23 -10.46 1.13 -22.53
CA PHE A 23 -9.21 1.67 -23.09
C PHE A 23 -7.95 1.26 -22.32
N ASN A 24 -8.07 0.70 -21.11
CA ASN A 24 -6.93 0.30 -20.28
C ASN A 24 -6.86 -1.21 -20.08
N THR A 25 -5.66 -1.76 -19.92
CA THR A 25 -5.47 -3.19 -19.66
C THR A 25 -5.90 -3.58 -18.25
N SER A 26 -6.27 -4.85 -18.07
CA SER A 26 -6.55 -5.44 -16.75
C SER A 26 -5.30 -6.02 -16.07
N TYR A 27 -4.12 -5.78 -16.65
CA TYR A 27 -2.81 -6.22 -16.16
C TYR A 27 -1.81 -5.07 -16.29
N ALA A 28 -0.83 -5.01 -15.40
CA ALA A 28 0.28 -4.07 -15.52
C ALA A 28 1.21 -4.52 -16.65
N GLN A 29 1.60 -3.58 -17.51
CA GLN A 29 2.59 -3.87 -18.55
C GLN A 29 3.96 -4.10 -17.91
N GLU A 30 4.74 -5.02 -18.50
CA GLU A 30 6.07 -5.37 -18.02
C GLU A 30 7.13 -4.85 -18.98
N PHE A 31 8.16 -4.20 -18.44
CA PHE A 31 9.27 -3.63 -19.19
C PHE A 31 10.62 -4.10 -18.62
N ASP A 32 11.63 -4.25 -19.49
CA ASP A 32 12.98 -4.66 -19.08
C ASP A 32 13.89 -3.49 -18.64
N SER A 33 13.41 -2.25 -18.81
CA SER A 33 14.11 -0.99 -18.52
C SER A 33 13.10 0.12 -18.19
N PHE A 34 13.57 1.21 -17.60
CA PHE A 34 12.76 2.41 -17.32
C PHE A 34 12.48 3.30 -18.55
N ASP A 35 12.68 2.81 -19.78
CA ASP A 35 12.51 3.63 -20.99
C ASP A 35 11.05 4.13 -21.14
N GLU A 36 10.09 3.32 -20.71
CA GLU A 36 8.66 3.65 -20.73
C GLU A 36 8.16 4.36 -19.46
N LEU A 37 9.02 4.59 -18.46
CA LEU A 37 8.62 5.15 -17.16
C LEU A 37 7.92 6.50 -17.31
N ARG A 38 8.45 7.38 -18.17
CA ARG A 38 7.84 8.71 -18.43
C ARG A 38 6.43 8.59 -19.00
N SER A 39 6.21 7.64 -19.91
CA SER A 39 4.91 7.41 -20.54
C SER A 39 3.89 6.92 -19.50
N VAL A 40 4.24 5.91 -18.70
CA VAL A 40 3.31 5.35 -17.71
C VAL A 40 3.02 6.34 -16.58
N VAL A 41 3.99 7.17 -16.18
CA VAL A 41 3.76 8.27 -15.21
C VAL A 41 2.79 9.29 -15.78
N GLN A 42 3.00 9.74 -17.02
CA GLN A 42 2.13 10.73 -17.66
C GLN A 42 0.68 10.24 -17.80
N HIS A 43 0.47 8.94 -18.03
CA HIS A 43 -0.85 8.36 -18.17
C HIS A 43 -1.44 7.84 -16.85
N ASN A 44 -0.70 7.90 -15.74
CA ASN A 44 -1.11 7.38 -14.43
C ASN A 44 -1.47 5.88 -14.48
N ILE A 45 -0.63 5.06 -15.12
CA ILE A 45 -0.84 3.62 -15.31
C ILE A 45 0.25 2.82 -14.56
N PRO A 46 -0.11 1.79 -13.76
CA PRO A 46 0.86 0.93 -13.11
C PRO A 46 1.67 0.11 -14.11
N ALA A 47 2.95 -0.05 -13.83
CA ALA A 47 3.86 -0.81 -14.68
C ALA A 47 4.92 -1.54 -13.88
N LEU A 48 5.26 -2.75 -14.32
CA LEU A 48 6.32 -3.56 -13.72
C LEU A 48 7.61 -3.39 -14.53
N PHE A 49 8.72 -3.18 -13.83
CA PHE A 49 10.05 -2.99 -14.41
C PHE A 49 11.01 -4.05 -13.89
N LYS A 50 11.54 -4.86 -14.79
CA LYS A 50 12.31 -6.06 -14.43
C LYS A 50 13.77 -5.78 -14.11
N GLY A 51 14.26 -6.39 -13.04
CA GLY A 51 15.66 -6.38 -12.66
C GLY A 51 16.23 -4.99 -12.36
N VAL A 52 15.40 -4.04 -11.90
CA VAL A 52 15.82 -2.69 -11.49
C VAL A 52 16.88 -2.76 -10.39
N ALA A 53 16.70 -3.64 -9.41
CA ALA A 53 17.62 -3.80 -8.30
C ALA A 53 18.69 -4.89 -8.52
N ARG A 54 18.80 -5.49 -9.72
CA ARG A 54 19.66 -6.67 -9.97
C ARG A 54 21.11 -6.53 -9.49
N ASN A 55 21.64 -5.30 -9.50
CA ASN A 55 23.01 -4.97 -9.14
C ASN A 55 23.15 -4.22 -7.81
N TRP A 56 22.06 -4.02 -7.06
CA TRP A 56 22.12 -3.33 -5.77
C TRP A 56 22.90 -4.17 -4.77
N GLU A 57 23.68 -3.50 -3.91
CA GLU A 57 24.43 -4.18 -2.86
C GLU A 57 23.50 -4.86 -1.86
N ALA A 58 22.32 -4.28 -1.63
CA ALA A 58 21.28 -4.83 -0.76
C ALA A 58 20.88 -6.27 -1.17
N ARG A 59 20.83 -6.57 -2.47
CA ARG A 59 20.53 -7.92 -2.99
C ARG A 59 21.57 -8.98 -2.61
N ARG A 60 22.80 -8.55 -2.34
CA ARG A 60 23.92 -9.42 -2.01
C ARG A 60 24.17 -9.50 -0.50
N LYS A 61 23.85 -8.44 0.23
CA LYS A 61 24.23 -8.28 1.64
C LYS A 61 23.11 -8.55 2.63
N TRP A 62 21.84 -8.30 2.29
CA TRP A 62 20.75 -8.27 3.28
C TRP A 62 20.25 -9.66 3.68
N ASP A 63 21.13 -10.42 4.33
CA ASP A 63 20.78 -11.56 5.16
C ASP A 63 20.61 -11.14 6.63
N ASP A 64 20.12 -12.07 7.46
CA ASP A 64 19.75 -11.79 8.84
C ASP A 64 20.95 -11.38 9.71
N GLU A 65 22.14 -11.93 9.42
CA GLU A 65 23.38 -11.58 10.13
C GLU A 65 23.80 -10.15 9.79
N TYR A 66 23.81 -9.81 8.50
CA TYR A 66 24.15 -8.47 8.05
C TYR A 66 23.16 -7.44 8.59
N LEU A 67 21.86 -7.71 8.52
CA LEU A 67 20.81 -6.81 8.98
C LEU A 67 20.95 -6.56 10.49
N SER A 68 21.11 -7.62 11.29
CA SER A 68 21.29 -7.53 12.75
C SER A 68 22.55 -6.74 13.14
N ASN A 69 23.63 -6.86 12.38
CA ASN A 69 24.90 -6.16 12.65
C ASN A 69 24.93 -4.73 12.10
N SER A 70 24.09 -4.43 11.10
CA SER A 70 24.14 -3.18 10.35
C SER A 70 23.15 -2.14 10.86
N VAL A 71 21.99 -2.57 11.34
CA VAL A 71 21.02 -1.68 11.98
C VAL A 71 21.41 -1.47 13.44
N GLN A 72 21.55 -0.22 13.84
CA GLN A 72 21.93 0.18 15.20
C GLN A 72 20.71 0.74 15.93
N GLY A 73 20.60 0.52 17.24
CA GLY A 73 19.47 1.05 18.02
C GLY A 73 18.17 0.25 17.83
N ASP A 74 17.09 0.83 18.35
CA ASP A 74 15.76 0.24 18.27
C ASP A 74 15.01 0.79 17.05
N ILE A 75 14.33 -0.10 16.34
CA ILE A 75 13.48 0.23 15.19
C ILE A 75 12.01 0.20 15.60
N GLU A 76 11.22 1.10 15.02
CA GLU A 76 9.77 1.04 15.15
C GLU A 76 9.19 -0.11 14.31
N ILE A 77 8.40 -0.97 14.94
CA ILE A 77 7.66 -2.05 14.30
C ILE A 77 6.17 -1.94 14.64
N ALA A 78 5.32 -2.37 13.71
CA ALA A 78 3.92 -2.61 13.94
C ALA A 78 3.72 -4.05 14.44
N THR A 79 2.97 -4.20 15.53
CA THR A 79 2.60 -5.51 16.09
C THR A 79 1.08 -5.69 16.05
N THR A 80 0.62 -6.81 15.50
CA THR A 80 -0.80 -7.14 15.34
C THR A 80 -1.07 -8.62 15.62
N PRO A 81 -2.31 -9.03 15.92
CA PRO A 81 -2.62 -10.44 16.15
C PRO A 81 -2.55 -11.29 14.87
N TYR A 82 -2.96 -10.73 13.73
CA TYR A 82 -3.16 -11.47 12.48
C TYR A 82 -2.50 -10.83 11.25
N GLY A 83 -1.63 -9.83 11.45
CA GLY A 83 -0.89 -9.17 10.38
C GLY A 83 -1.65 -8.07 9.64
N ASN A 84 -2.89 -7.78 10.05
CA ASN A 84 -3.78 -6.78 9.49
C ASN A 84 -3.60 -5.42 10.20
N ALA A 85 -2.47 -4.75 9.97
CA ALA A 85 -2.28 -3.38 10.43
C ALA A 85 -3.12 -2.41 9.58
N ASP A 86 -3.64 -1.35 10.21
CA ASP A 86 -4.39 -0.29 9.54
C ASP A 86 -5.54 -0.87 8.70
N ALA A 87 -6.38 -1.67 9.36
CA ALA A 87 -7.42 -2.48 8.72
C ALA A 87 -8.71 -2.47 9.54
N LEU A 88 -9.81 -2.89 8.91
CA LEU A 88 -11.08 -3.07 9.63
C LEU A 88 -11.03 -4.34 10.48
N VAL A 89 -11.47 -4.23 11.73
CA VAL A 89 -11.51 -5.32 12.71
C VAL A 89 -12.87 -5.33 13.40
N GLU A 90 -13.49 -6.51 13.41
CA GLU A 90 -14.74 -6.76 14.13
C GLU A 90 -14.44 -7.01 15.63
N VAL A 91 -15.11 -6.26 16.50
CA VAL A 91 -14.99 -6.37 17.96
C VAL A 91 -16.40 -6.44 18.55
N GLY A 92 -16.88 -7.66 18.77
CA GLY A 92 -18.28 -7.87 19.16
C GLY A 92 -19.21 -7.58 17.99
N ASP A 93 -20.14 -6.65 18.17
CA ASP A 93 -21.09 -6.22 17.13
C ASP A 93 -20.60 -4.96 16.37
N ASP A 94 -19.46 -4.37 16.77
CA ASP A 94 -18.90 -3.15 16.21
C ASP A 94 -17.73 -3.44 15.25
N VAL A 95 -17.52 -2.54 14.28
CA VAL A 95 -16.37 -2.57 13.35
C VAL A 95 -15.54 -1.31 13.51
N PHE A 96 -14.24 -1.49 13.72
CA PHE A 96 -13.28 -0.40 13.90
C PHE A 96 -12.24 -0.41 12.80
N PHE A 97 -11.75 0.76 12.38
CA PHE A 97 -10.44 0.87 11.75
C PHE A 97 -9.37 0.81 12.84
N VAL A 98 -8.51 -0.21 12.83
CA VAL A 98 -7.58 -0.47 13.92
C VAL A 98 -6.13 -0.27 13.50
N GLU A 99 -5.46 0.64 14.20
CA GLU A 99 -4.03 0.86 14.10
C GLU A 99 -3.24 -0.21 14.87
N PRO A 100 -2.03 -0.58 14.43
CA PRO A 100 -1.20 -1.54 15.12
C PRO A 100 -0.70 -1.03 16.49
N LEU A 101 -0.22 -1.96 17.31
CA LEU A 101 0.61 -1.62 18.46
C LEU A 101 2.02 -1.32 17.95
N ASN A 102 2.43 -0.05 17.96
CA ASN A 102 3.81 0.31 17.63
C ASN A 102 4.74 0.03 18.81
N GLN A 103 5.85 -0.66 18.53
CA GLN A 103 6.88 -0.99 19.52
C GLN A 103 8.26 -0.64 18.97
N HIS A 104 9.20 -0.35 19.86
CA HIS A 104 10.60 -0.13 19.51
C HIS A 104 11.41 -1.31 20.03
N ILE A 105 12.08 -2.04 19.13
CA ILE A 105 12.91 -3.21 19.46
C ILE A 105 14.16 -3.25 18.58
N SER A 106 15.18 -4.01 18.97
CA SER A 106 16.36 -4.20 18.14
C SER A 106 16.03 -4.99 16.85
N MET A 107 16.82 -4.77 15.79
CA MET A 107 16.68 -5.53 14.53
C MET A 107 16.83 -7.05 14.75
N GLY A 108 17.71 -7.47 15.66
CA GLY A 108 17.88 -8.88 16.02
C GLY A 108 16.62 -9.49 16.65
N ASP A 109 16.00 -8.78 17.59
CA ASP A 109 14.74 -9.24 18.21
C ASP A 109 13.59 -9.25 17.21
N PHE A 110 13.54 -8.28 16.29
CA PHE A 110 12.57 -8.24 15.21
C PHE A 110 12.69 -9.47 14.32
N LEU A 111 13.88 -9.78 13.81
CA LEU A 111 14.11 -10.95 12.96
C LEU A 111 13.81 -12.26 13.72
N GLN A 112 14.19 -12.36 15.00
CA GLN A 112 13.85 -13.51 15.81
C GLN A 112 12.33 -13.73 15.92
N LYS A 113 11.57 -12.66 16.19
CA LYS A 113 10.10 -12.70 16.25
C LYS A 113 9.50 -13.11 14.92
N LEU A 114 10.01 -12.52 13.83
CA LEU A 114 9.55 -12.79 12.47
C LEU A 114 9.69 -14.27 12.11
N HIS A 115 10.84 -14.88 12.42
CA HIS A 115 11.12 -16.29 12.13
C HIS A 115 10.40 -17.28 13.04
N ASN A 116 10.14 -16.92 14.30
CA ASN A 116 9.55 -17.84 15.28
C ASN A 116 8.07 -18.13 15.01
N LYS A 117 7.31 -17.19 14.43
CA LYS A 117 5.88 -17.32 14.01
C LYS A 117 4.91 -17.86 15.08
N LYS A 118 5.34 -17.94 16.34
CA LYS A 118 4.52 -18.40 17.47
C LYS A 118 3.88 -17.27 18.26
N ASP A 119 4.31 -16.04 17.98
CA ASP A 119 3.92 -14.82 18.68
C ASP A 119 3.06 -13.94 17.76
N ASP A 120 2.75 -12.72 18.20
CA ASP A 120 2.10 -11.69 17.39
C ASP A 120 2.84 -11.43 16.07
N VAL A 121 2.10 -11.07 15.02
CA VAL A 121 2.68 -10.71 13.73
C VAL A 121 3.35 -9.34 13.82
N VAL A 122 4.63 -9.29 13.46
CA VAL A 122 5.45 -8.07 13.44
C VAL A 122 5.74 -7.62 12.02
N TYR A 123 5.71 -6.32 11.77
CA TYR A 123 5.98 -5.73 10.46
C TYR A 123 6.72 -4.40 10.60
N LEU A 124 7.87 -4.27 9.95
CA LEU A 124 8.58 -3.01 9.79
C LEU A 124 7.92 -2.27 8.63
N GLN A 125 7.07 -1.29 8.96
CA GLN A 125 6.18 -0.63 7.99
C GLN A 125 6.06 0.89 8.16
N SER A 126 6.96 1.52 8.89
CA SER A 126 6.93 2.98 9.06
C SER A 126 7.16 3.69 7.72
N GLN A 127 6.32 4.68 7.42
CA GLN A 127 6.24 5.35 6.12
C GLN A 127 6.78 6.78 6.17
N ASN A 128 7.71 7.03 7.09
CA ASN A 128 8.19 8.37 7.47
C ASN A 128 9.59 8.69 6.92
N GLY A 129 10.00 8.02 5.83
CA GLY A 129 11.36 8.09 5.31
C GLY A 129 12.36 7.33 6.17
N ASN A 130 11.92 6.23 6.79
CA ASN A 130 12.67 5.51 7.83
C ASN A 130 14.11 5.14 7.40
N LEU A 131 14.38 4.91 6.12
CA LEU A 131 15.71 4.53 5.63
C LEU A 131 16.74 5.67 5.75
N ALA A 132 16.27 6.91 5.91
CA ALA A 132 17.12 8.07 6.17
C ALA A 132 17.51 8.23 7.65
N PHE A 133 16.92 7.44 8.56
CA PHE A 133 17.21 7.55 9.99
C PHE A 133 18.57 6.93 10.36
N ASP A 134 19.12 7.36 11.50
CA ASP A 134 20.47 7.00 11.95
C ASP A 134 20.64 5.48 12.12
N GLU A 135 19.58 4.79 12.54
CA GLU A 135 19.52 3.34 12.71
C GLU A 135 19.80 2.60 11.39
N PHE A 136 19.39 3.17 10.26
CA PHE A 136 19.43 2.54 8.93
C PHE A 136 20.55 3.05 8.02
N VAL A 137 21.44 3.93 8.50
CA VAL A 137 22.48 4.58 7.68
C VAL A 137 23.34 3.61 6.87
N LYS A 138 23.67 2.42 7.40
CA LYS A 138 24.41 1.40 6.64
C LYS A 138 23.59 0.79 5.52
N LEU A 139 22.32 0.48 5.78
CA LEU A 139 21.39 -0.08 4.79
C LEU A 139 21.11 0.95 3.68
N GLY A 140 20.93 2.22 4.05
CA GLY A 140 20.77 3.31 3.07
C GLY A 140 21.94 3.47 2.10
N ARG A 141 23.14 2.95 2.41
CA ARG A 141 24.30 2.95 1.50
C ARG A 141 24.30 1.79 0.52
N ASP A 142 23.50 0.75 0.76
CA ASP A 142 23.42 -0.44 -0.08
C ASP A 142 22.38 -0.32 -1.20
N VAL A 143 21.60 0.77 -1.20
CA VAL A 143 20.58 1.09 -2.20
C VAL A 143 20.80 2.51 -2.75
N PRO A 144 20.30 2.83 -3.95
CA PRO A 144 20.28 4.20 -4.42
C PRO A 144 19.51 5.11 -3.45
N ALA A 145 19.97 6.34 -3.24
CA ALA A 145 19.20 7.33 -2.47
C ALA A 145 17.93 7.80 -3.21
N SER A 146 17.85 7.52 -4.52
CA SER A 146 16.74 7.88 -5.41
C SER A 146 16.85 7.11 -6.74
N ILE A 147 15.77 7.16 -7.53
CA ILE A 147 15.70 6.63 -8.90
C ILE A 147 15.86 7.79 -9.90
N ALA A 148 17.02 7.87 -10.55
CA ALA A 148 17.40 9.01 -11.39
C ALA A 148 16.39 9.32 -12.52
N GLN A 149 15.81 8.28 -13.14
CA GLN A 149 14.78 8.44 -14.17
C GLN A 149 13.51 9.08 -13.61
N MET A 150 13.15 8.74 -12.36
CA MET A 150 11.98 9.33 -11.70
C MET A 150 12.26 10.78 -11.30
N GLU A 151 13.48 11.12 -10.85
CA GLU A 151 13.86 12.52 -10.60
C GLU A 151 13.77 13.39 -11.87
N ASP A 152 14.17 12.86 -13.03
CA ASP A 152 14.07 13.56 -14.32
C ASP A 152 12.61 13.76 -14.77
N ILE A 153 11.70 12.87 -14.38
CA ILE A 153 10.28 13.00 -14.68
C ILE A 153 9.61 14.00 -13.72
N MET A 154 9.86 13.86 -12.42
CA MET A 154 9.21 14.64 -11.37
C MET A 154 9.83 16.03 -11.18
N GLY A 155 11.10 16.21 -11.57
CA GLY A 155 11.85 17.44 -11.32
C GLY A 155 12.24 17.64 -9.85
N SER A 156 12.11 16.60 -9.02
CA SER A 156 12.40 16.61 -7.59
C SER A 156 13.02 15.29 -7.13
N LYS A 157 13.58 15.29 -5.91
CA LYS A 157 13.99 14.08 -5.21
C LYS A 157 12.78 13.44 -4.53
N PRO A 158 12.86 12.16 -4.12
CA PRO A 158 11.81 11.57 -3.30
C PRO A 158 11.69 12.30 -1.96
N ASP A 159 10.46 12.48 -1.51
CA ASP A 159 10.12 13.04 -0.19
C ASP A 159 10.45 12.04 0.92
N ALA A 160 10.26 10.75 0.63
CA ALA A 160 10.57 9.66 1.54
C ALA A 160 11.14 8.45 0.79
N VAL A 161 12.09 7.79 1.44
CA VAL A 161 12.57 6.46 1.05
C VAL A 161 12.33 5.54 2.24
N ASN A 162 11.49 4.52 2.07
CA ASN A 162 11.15 3.61 3.16
C ASN A 162 11.68 2.21 2.89
N VAL A 163 12.17 1.55 3.94
CA VAL A 163 12.37 0.11 4.00
C VAL A 163 11.15 -0.55 4.62
N TRP A 164 10.77 -1.69 4.04
CA TRP A 164 9.69 -2.55 4.49
C TRP A 164 10.24 -3.94 4.74
N MET A 165 9.87 -4.54 5.87
CA MET A 165 10.36 -5.87 6.24
C MET A 165 9.29 -6.63 7.00
N GLY A 166 8.84 -7.76 6.46
CA GLY A 166 7.72 -8.53 7.01
C GLY A 166 7.67 -9.98 6.54
N GLY A 167 6.70 -10.70 7.09
CA GLY A 167 6.44 -12.10 6.80
C GLY A 167 5.16 -12.27 5.96
N PRO A 168 4.85 -13.49 5.49
CA PRO A 168 3.65 -13.75 4.69
C PRO A 168 2.33 -13.40 5.39
N GLU A 169 2.34 -13.34 6.72
CA GLU A 169 1.19 -12.99 7.54
C GLU A 169 0.89 -11.48 7.51
N SER A 170 1.86 -10.61 7.24
CA SER A 170 1.62 -9.16 7.25
C SER A 170 0.96 -8.72 5.94
N VAL A 171 -0.22 -8.14 6.06
CA VAL A 171 -1.07 -7.69 4.94
C VAL A 171 -1.33 -6.19 5.09
N THR A 172 -1.15 -5.45 4.01
CA THR A 172 -1.56 -4.05 3.95
C THR A 172 -2.94 -3.97 3.33
N SER A 173 -3.92 -3.46 4.09
CA SER A 173 -5.30 -3.37 3.64
C SER A 173 -5.48 -2.35 2.50
N LEU A 174 -6.62 -2.39 1.80
CA LEU A 174 -6.84 -1.61 0.59
C LEU A 174 -6.91 -0.11 0.90
N HIS A 175 -5.98 0.66 0.34
CA HIS A 175 -5.89 2.12 0.52
C HIS A 175 -5.23 2.77 -0.71
N HIS A 176 -5.08 4.09 -0.71
CA HIS A 176 -4.34 4.82 -1.75
C HIS A 176 -3.48 5.92 -1.13
N ASP A 177 -2.42 6.30 -1.84
CA ASP A 177 -1.47 7.32 -1.40
C ASP A 177 -1.44 8.53 -2.34
N PRO A 178 -1.16 9.74 -1.82
CA PRO A 178 -0.93 10.94 -2.62
C PRO A 178 0.48 11.01 -3.23
N TYR A 179 1.14 9.87 -3.46
CA TYR A 179 2.53 9.80 -3.94
C TYR A 179 2.66 9.00 -5.23
N GLU A 180 3.56 9.43 -6.10
CA GLU A 180 4.10 8.57 -7.15
C GLU A 180 5.14 7.63 -6.54
N ASN A 181 4.89 6.32 -6.63
CA ASN A 181 5.63 5.33 -5.86
C ASN A 181 6.41 4.37 -6.77
N ILE A 182 7.74 4.31 -6.60
CA ILE A 182 8.57 3.25 -7.17
C ILE A 182 8.84 2.23 -6.06
N TYR A 183 8.17 1.08 -6.13
CA TYR A 183 8.23 0.02 -5.13
C TYR A 183 9.11 -1.13 -5.61
N VAL A 184 10.27 -1.31 -4.98
CA VAL A 184 11.32 -2.26 -5.41
C VAL A 184 11.46 -3.39 -4.41
N VAL A 185 11.31 -4.64 -4.85
CA VAL A 185 11.47 -5.81 -3.97
C VAL A 185 12.93 -6.24 -3.95
N VAL A 186 13.54 -6.26 -2.77
CA VAL A 186 14.93 -6.65 -2.55
C VAL A 186 15.04 -8.15 -2.23
N ARG A 187 14.11 -8.71 -1.46
CA ARG A 187 14.09 -10.14 -1.10
C ARG A 187 12.65 -10.63 -1.01
N GLY A 188 12.38 -11.84 -1.53
CA GLY A 188 11.02 -12.40 -1.53
C GLY A 188 10.16 -11.82 -2.65
N THR A 189 8.86 -11.66 -2.41
CA THR A 189 7.90 -11.21 -3.44
C THR A 189 6.75 -10.45 -2.80
N LYS A 190 6.24 -9.42 -3.49
CA LYS A 190 5.05 -8.67 -3.10
C LYS A 190 3.97 -8.84 -4.17
N THR A 191 2.73 -9.05 -3.75
CA THR A 191 1.58 -9.15 -4.66
C THR A 191 0.62 -8.00 -4.36
N PHE A 192 0.42 -7.15 -5.36
CA PHE A 192 -0.46 -5.99 -5.29
C PHE A 192 -1.78 -6.31 -5.99
N ASN A 193 -2.89 -6.04 -5.31
CA ASN A 193 -4.22 -5.99 -5.91
C ASN A 193 -4.58 -4.52 -6.08
N LEU A 194 -4.70 -4.07 -7.33
CA LEU A 194 -4.77 -2.67 -7.72
C LEU A 194 -6.15 -2.34 -8.31
N PHE A 195 -6.66 -1.15 -7.96
CA PHE A 195 -7.83 -0.55 -8.58
C PHE A 195 -7.52 0.89 -8.98
N PRO A 196 -7.90 1.34 -10.20
CA PRO A 196 -7.65 2.70 -10.63
C PRO A 196 -8.47 3.70 -9.79
N PRO A 197 -8.04 4.98 -9.71
CA PRO A 197 -8.81 6.01 -9.02
C PRO A 197 -10.26 6.13 -9.50
N THR A 198 -10.53 5.83 -10.77
CA THR A 198 -11.86 5.83 -11.38
C THR A 198 -12.80 4.78 -10.76
N GLU A 199 -12.28 3.77 -10.06
CA GLU A 199 -13.09 2.72 -9.42
C GLU A 199 -13.41 3.00 -7.95
N GLU A 200 -13.12 4.19 -7.40
CA GLU A 200 -13.45 4.55 -6.00
C GLU A 200 -14.92 4.29 -5.65
N TYR A 201 -15.85 4.55 -6.58
CA TYR A 201 -17.28 4.26 -6.43
C TYR A 201 -17.57 2.78 -6.11
N CYS A 202 -16.72 1.87 -6.56
CA CYS A 202 -16.85 0.43 -6.32
C CYS A 202 -16.30 -0.02 -4.96
N LEU A 203 -15.57 0.84 -4.26
CA LEU A 203 -14.84 0.47 -3.04
C LEU A 203 -15.58 0.82 -1.75
N GLY A 204 -16.69 1.58 -1.82
CA GLY A 204 -17.60 1.75 -0.68
C GLY A 204 -16.93 2.35 0.56
N PHE A 205 -16.19 3.46 0.40
CA PHE A 205 -15.55 4.13 1.53
C PHE A 205 -16.61 4.70 2.50
N GLU A 206 -16.49 4.31 3.76
CA GLU A 206 -17.36 4.74 4.86
C GLU A 206 -16.54 5.19 6.07
N LYS A 207 -17.15 5.95 6.98
CA LYS A 207 -16.48 6.44 8.20
C LYS A 207 -16.54 5.39 9.30
N TYR A 208 -15.40 4.79 9.63
CA TYR A 208 -15.25 3.85 10.74
C TYR A 208 -14.65 4.53 11.95
N ARG A 209 -15.11 4.13 13.14
CA ARG A 209 -14.52 4.58 14.40
C ARG A 209 -13.09 4.02 14.51
N ARG A 210 -12.14 4.84 14.95
CA ARG A 210 -10.75 4.42 15.15
C ARG A 210 -10.63 3.54 16.38
N GLY A 211 -9.70 2.60 16.31
CA GLY A 211 -9.19 1.84 17.43
C GLY A 211 -7.69 1.65 17.31
N LYS A 212 -7.05 1.23 18.39
CA LYS A 212 -5.63 0.89 18.40
C LYS A 212 -5.40 -0.38 19.20
N TYR A 213 -4.52 -1.25 18.70
CA TYR A 213 -4.10 -2.40 19.49
C TYR A 213 -3.27 -1.97 20.71
N ILE A 214 -3.64 -2.48 21.87
CA ILE A 214 -2.90 -2.36 23.14
C ILE A 214 -2.75 -3.73 23.78
N ARG A 215 -1.79 -3.89 24.70
CA ARG A 215 -1.70 -5.09 25.53
C ARG A 215 -2.51 -4.96 26.80
N ASP A 216 -3.36 -5.94 27.08
CA ASP A 216 -4.02 -6.06 28.38
C ASP A 216 -3.06 -6.55 29.47
N ALA A 217 -3.57 -6.70 30.71
CA ALA A 217 -2.78 -7.17 31.85
C ALA A 217 -2.23 -8.61 31.68
N SER A 218 -2.77 -9.40 30.75
CA SER A 218 -2.28 -10.75 30.42
C SER A 218 -1.25 -10.74 29.29
N GLY A 219 -1.01 -9.59 28.66
CA GLY A 219 -0.12 -9.42 27.51
C GLY A 219 -0.79 -9.65 26.16
N LYS A 220 -2.10 -9.95 26.12
CA LYS A 220 -2.87 -10.17 24.89
C LYS A 220 -3.20 -8.84 24.22
N LEU A 221 -3.13 -8.81 22.89
CA LEU A 221 -3.59 -7.67 22.11
C LEU A 221 -5.12 -7.56 22.13
N ILE A 222 -5.61 -6.38 22.51
CA ILE A 222 -7.02 -5.99 22.48
C ILE A 222 -7.15 -4.63 21.79
N VAL A 223 -8.34 -4.32 21.28
CA VAL A 223 -8.63 -3.04 20.63
C VAL A 223 -9.10 -2.04 21.67
N GLU A 224 -8.41 -0.92 21.78
CA GLU A 224 -8.85 0.26 22.52
C GLU A 224 -9.52 1.23 21.54
N ALA A 225 -10.80 1.51 21.75
CA ALA A 225 -11.57 2.42 20.91
C ALA A 225 -11.19 3.88 21.14
N GLN A 226 -11.19 4.67 20.07
CA GLN A 226 -10.96 6.12 20.06
C GLN A 226 -12.20 6.86 19.55
N ASP A 227 -12.31 8.17 19.77
CA ASP A 227 -13.52 8.93 19.38
C ASP A 227 -13.53 9.38 17.91
N GLU A 228 -12.35 9.43 17.29
CA GLU A 228 -12.17 9.85 15.92
C GLU A 228 -12.68 8.81 14.91
N HIS A 229 -13.06 9.28 13.72
CA HIS A 229 -13.49 8.43 12.62
C HIS A 229 -12.63 8.68 11.38
N VAL A 230 -12.37 7.62 10.62
CA VAL A 230 -11.60 7.69 9.38
C VAL A 230 -12.37 7.03 8.23
N PRO A 231 -12.30 7.59 7.01
CA PRO A 231 -12.84 6.91 5.84
C PRO A 231 -11.99 5.68 5.52
N TRP A 232 -12.61 4.51 5.43
CA TRP A 232 -11.95 3.27 4.99
C TRP A 232 -12.90 2.43 4.14
N THR A 233 -12.37 1.42 3.44
CA THR A 233 -13.16 0.51 2.61
C THR A 233 -13.40 -0.83 3.32
N PRO A 234 -14.60 -1.42 3.22
CA PRO A 234 -14.86 -2.79 3.66
C PRO A 234 -14.43 -3.86 2.64
N ILE A 235 -13.93 -3.45 1.47
CA ILE A 235 -13.49 -4.38 0.42
C ILE A 235 -12.19 -5.06 0.86
N ASP A 236 -12.21 -6.38 0.78
CA ASP A 236 -11.03 -7.22 0.97
C ASP A 236 -10.77 -8.00 -0.33
N PRO A 237 -9.72 -7.64 -1.10
CA PRO A 237 -9.38 -8.34 -2.33
C PRO A 237 -9.01 -9.82 -2.15
N CYS A 238 -8.83 -10.32 -0.92
CA CYS A 238 -8.64 -11.74 -0.63
C CYS A 238 -9.95 -12.55 -0.61
N LEU A 239 -11.10 -11.87 -0.56
CA LEU A 239 -12.42 -12.51 -0.62
C LEU A 239 -12.89 -12.71 -2.07
N SER A 240 -13.90 -13.57 -2.25
CA SER A 240 -14.53 -13.74 -3.56
C SER A 240 -15.20 -12.45 -4.03
N LYS A 241 -15.44 -12.35 -5.35
CA LYS A 241 -16.14 -11.20 -5.93
C LYS A 241 -17.57 -11.11 -5.37
N GLU A 242 -18.24 -12.24 -5.14
CA GLU A 242 -19.59 -12.32 -4.59
C GLU A 242 -19.65 -11.81 -3.14
N GLU A 243 -18.66 -12.16 -2.31
CA GLU A 243 -18.56 -11.66 -0.93
C GLU A 243 -18.34 -10.14 -0.91
N ASN A 244 -17.47 -9.63 -1.78
CA ASN A 244 -17.25 -8.18 -1.90
C ASN A 244 -18.48 -7.45 -2.48
N ILE A 245 -19.23 -8.05 -3.42
CA ILE A 245 -20.51 -7.51 -3.90
C ILE A 245 -21.55 -7.48 -2.77
N ALA A 246 -21.55 -8.48 -1.89
CA ALA A 246 -22.45 -8.50 -0.74
C ALA A 246 -22.13 -7.37 0.27
N ARG A 247 -20.86 -6.95 0.38
CA ARG A 247 -20.44 -5.79 1.17
C ARG A 247 -20.76 -4.47 0.47
N VAL A 248 -20.41 -4.36 -0.82
CA VAL A 248 -20.58 -3.16 -1.63
C VAL A 248 -21.15 -3.56 -3.00
N PRO A 249 -22.46 -3.39 -3.26
CA PRO A 249 -23.08 -3.81 -4.52
C PRO A 249 -22.43 -3.24 -5.78
N GLN A 250 -21.88 -2.03 -5.70
CA GLN A 250 -21.14 -1.34 -6.76
C GLN A 250 -19.85 -2.07 -7.16
N TYR A 251 -19.29 -2.93 -6.30
CA TYR A 251 -18.12 -3.75 -6.60
C TYR A 251 -18.32 -4.68 -7.80
N LYS A 252 -19.56 -4.93 -8.22
CA LYS A 252 -19.82 -5.68 -9.46
C LYS A 252 -19.14 -5.04 -10.69
N HIS A 253 -18.99 -3.71 -10.69
CA HIS A 253 -18.35 -2.93 -11.76
C HIS A 253 -16.82 -2.86 -11.62
N SER A 254 -16.23 -3.32 -10.51
CA SER A 254 -14.78 -3.27 -10.31
C SER A 254 -14.03 -4.31 -11.14
N ARG A 255 -12.79 -3.96 -11.49
CA ARG A 255 -11.84 -4.82 -12.21
C ARG A 255 -10.47 -4.76 -11.55
N CYS A 256 -10.28 -5.63 -10.55
CA CYS A 256 -9.00 -5.79 -9.86
C CYS A 256 -7.87 -6.18 -10.83
N MET A 257 -6.77 -5.44 -10.79
CA MET A 257 -5.51 -5.75 -11.46
C MET A 257 -4.52 -6.35 -10.44
N THR A 258 -4.11 -7.60 -10.60
CA THR A 258 -3.12 -8.23 -9.72
C THR A 258 -1.72 -8.18 -10.33
N VAL A 259 -0.74 -7.67 -9.58
CA VAL A 259 0.65 -7.55 -10.01
C VAL A 259 1.58 -8.21 -8.98
N THR A 260 2.41 -9.14 -9.43
CA THR A 260 3.43 -9.78 -8.58
C THR A 260 4.79 -9.15 -8.88
N VAL A 261 5.37 -8.48 -7.88
CA VAL A 261 6.70 -7.87 -7.95
C VAL A 261 7.70 -8.85 -7.37
N ASN A 262 8.50 -9.45 -8.24
CA ASN A 262 9.50 -10.43 -7.84
C ASN A 262 10.76 -9.75 -7.31
N GLU A 263 11.60 -10.57 -6.71
CA GLU A 263 12.90 -10.19 -6.22
C GLU A 263 13.78 -9.54 -7.30
N GLY A 264 14.11 -8.26 -7.11
CA GLY A 264 14.90 -7.45 -8.05
C GLY A 264 14.06 -6.57 -8.99
N ASP A 265 12.75 -6.77 -9.05
CA ASP A 265 11.84 -5.99 -9.89
C ASP A 265 11.31 -4.76 -9.13
N ALA A 266 10.76 -3.81 -9.90
CA ALA A 266 10.10 -2.63 -9.37
C ALA A 266 8.70 -2.46 -9.96
N LEU A 267 7.74 -2.08 -9.13
CA LEU A 267 6.44 -1.59 -9.57
C LEU A 267 6.45 -0.07 -9.53
N TYR A 268 6.09 0.57 -10.64
CA TYR A 268 5.55 1.91 -10.58
C TYR A 268 4.08 1.82 -10.18
N LEU A 269 3.77 2.33 -8.99
CA LEU A 269 2.43 2.45 -8.43
C LEU A 269 2.04 3.94 -8.47
N PRO A 270 1.14 4.35 -9.38
CA PRO A 270 0.83 5.76 -9.58
C PRO A 270 0.04 6.35 -8.41
N SER A 271 0.15 7.67 -8.22
CA SER A 271 -0.63 8.36 -7.20
C SER A 271 -2.14 8.15 -7.35
N GLY A 272 -2.82 7.90 -6.23
CA GLY A 272 -4.25 7.69 -6.15
C GLY A 272 -4.74 6.30 -6.53
N TRP A 273 -3.86 5.40 -6.99
CA TRP A 273 -4.25 4.01 -7.20
C TRP A 273 -4.50 3.30 -5.87
N PHE A 274 -5.67 2.67 -5.77
CA PHE A 274 -5.99 1.84 -4.63
C PHE A 274 -5.20 0.55 -4.72
N HIS A 275 -4.57 0.15 -3.62
CA HIS A 275 -3.71 -1.00 -3.57
C HIS A 275 -3.83 -1.74 -2.25
N HIS A 276 -3.89 -3.05 -2.35
CA HIS A 276 -3.82 -4.01 -1.25
C HIS A 276 -2.60 -4.90 -1.47
N VAL A 277 -1.82 -5.16 -0.43
CA VAL A 277 -0.49 -5.76 -0.58
C VAL A 277 -0.34 -7.02 0.26
N LEU A 278 -0.07 -8.12 -0.41
CA LEU A 278 0.38 -9.39 0.17
C LEU A 278 1.89 -9.53 -0.03
N GLN A 279 2.51 -10.41 0.74
CA GLN A 279 3.92 -10.73 0.56
C GLN A 279 4.22 -12.20 0.77
N SER A 280 5.34 -12.64 0.21
CA SER A 280 5.91 -13.96 0.44
C SER A 280 7.44 -13.88 0.57
N GLY A 281 8.01 -14.82 1.32
CA GLY A 281 9.39 -14.78 1.76
C GLY A 281 9.50 -14.57 3.27
N ASP A 282 10.65 -14.95 3.82
CA ASP A 282 10.90 -14.93 5.26
C ASP A 282 12.37 -14.52 5.54
N PRO A 283 12.65 -13.23 5.76
CA PRO A 283 11.78 -12.07 5.50
C PRO A 283 11.51 -11.79 4.01
N CYS A 284 10.39 -11.14 3.71
CA CYS A 284 10.24 -10.30 2.52
C CYS A 284 10.77 -8.89 2.82
N ILE A 285 11.59 -8.34 1.93
CA ILE A 285 12.20 -7.01 2.09
C ILE A 285 11.97 -6.19 0.82
N ALA A 286 11.49 -4.97 1.00
CA ALA A 286 11.28 -4.02 -0.10
C ALA A 286 11.72 -2.61 0.28
N ILE A 287 11.98 -1.80 -0.75
CA ILE A 287 12.29 -0.38 -0.65
C ILE A 287 11.33 0.35 -1.55
N ASN A 288 10.74 1.42 -1.06
CA ASN A 288 9.91 2.28 -1.89
C ASN A 288 10.42 3.73 -1.86
N TYR A 289 10.27 4.40 -3.00
CA TYR A 289 10.61 5.81 -3.17
C TYR A 289 9.33 6.58 -3.46
N TRP A 290 8.98 7.51 -2.58
CA TRP A 290 7.81 8.36 -2.72
C TRP A 290 8.18 9.74 -3.24
N PHE A 291 7.57 10.12 -4.35
CA PHE A 291 7.63 11.47 -4.90
C PHE A 291 6.25 12.08 -4.78
N ASP A 292 6.13 13.31 -4.25
CA ASP A 292 4.83 13.98 -4.15
C ASP A 292 4.16 14.04 -5.53
N GLN A 293 2.85 13.82 -5.56
CA GLN A 293 2.09 13.89 -6.81
C GLN A 293 2.13 15.31 -7.38
N SER A 294 2.01 15.43 -8.71
CA SER A 294 1.78 16.73 -9.32
C SER A 294 0.34 17.18 -9.10
N TYR A 295 0.16 18.36 -8.50
CA TYR A 295 -1.14 19.03 -8.40
C TYR A 295 -1.42 19.95 -9.61
N GLN A 296 -0.54 19.95 -10.62
CA GLN A 296 -0.71 20.75 -11.83
C GLN A 296 -1.57 20.03 -12.87
N GLY A 297 -2.22 20.79 -13.75
CA GLY A 297 -3.12 20.24 -14.76
C GLY A 297 -4.48 19.85 -14.18
N GLU A 298 -5.27 19.09 -14.95
CA GLU A 298 -6.64 18.77 -14.58
C GLU A 298 -6.78 17.51 -13.72
N GLN A 299 -5.81 16.59 -13.75
CA GLN A 299 -5.91 15.25 -13.16
C GLN A 299 -6.36 15.25 -11.70
N TYR A 300 -5.65 15.97 -10.81
CA TYR A 300 -6.03 16.07 -9.40
C TYR A 300 -7.42 16.68 -9.23
N SER A 301 -7.71 17.77 -9.94
CA SER A 301 -8.99 18.47 -9.84
C SER A 301 -10.17 17.63 -10.33
N MET A 302 -9.98 16.83 -11.38
CA MET A 302 -10.97 15.90 -11.92
C MET A 302 -11.20 14.72 -10.98
N ARG A 303 -10.15 14.19 -10.35
CA ARG A 303 -10.28 13.19 -9.27
C ARG A 303 -11.09 13.74 -8.10
N GLN A 304 -10.80 14.97 -7.65
CA GLN A 304 -11.58 15.62 -6.60
C GLN A 304 -13.05 15.88 -6.99
N PHE A 305 -13.30 16.25 -8.25
CA PHE A 305 -14.67 16.38 -8.76
C PHE A 305 -15.40 15.03 -8.72
N TYR A 306 -14.76 13.97 -9.21
CA TYR A 306 -15.30 12.62 -9.17
C TYR A 306 -15.64 12.17 -7.74
N ASN A 307 -14.72 12.34 -6.79
CA ASN A 307 -14.94 11.94 -5.40
C ASN A 307 -16.12 12.70 -4.76
N ARG A 308 -16.27 14.00 -5.05
CA ARG A 308 -17.43 14.78 -4.60
C ARG A 308 -18.75 14.30 -5.23
N MET A 309 -18.72 13.78 -6.46
CA MET A 309 -19.91 13.18 -7.07
C MET A 309 -20.31 11.88 -6.38
N ILE A 310 -19.34 11.08 -5.92
CA ILE A 310 -19.61 9.90 -5.07
C ILE A 310 -20.22 10.35 -3.74
N GLU A 311 -19.68 11.39 -3.09
CA GLU A 311 -20.23 11.91 -1.83
C GLU A 311 -21.71 12.33 -1.95
N VAL A 312 -22.11 12.93 -3.07
CA VAL A 312 -23.52 13.28 -3.35
C VAL A 312 -24.43 12.06 -3.40
N LEU A 313 -23.93 10.88 -3.79
CA LEU A 313 -24.71 9.65 -3.75
C LEU A 313 -25.02 9.22 -2.31
N HIS A 314 -24.12 9.52 -1.36
CA HIS A 314 -24.27 9.20 0.06
C HIS A 314 -25.14 10.18 0.86
N THR A 315 -25.39 11.39 0.36
CA THR A 315 -26.24 12.42 1.02
C THR A 315 -27.71 12.33 0.65
#